data_AF-A0A1S3DT76-F1
#
_entry.id   AF-A0A1S3DT76-F1
#
_cell.length_a   1.000
_cell.length_b   1.000
_cell.length_c   1.000
_cell.angle_alpha   90.00
_cell.angle_beta   90.00
_cell.angle_gamma   90.00
#
_symmetry.space_group_name_H-M   'P 1'
#
loop_
_entity.id
_entity.type
_entity.pdbx_description
1 polymer ?
#
loop_
_entity_poly.entity_id
_entity_poly.type
_entity_poly.pdbx_seq_one_letter_code
_entity_poly.pdbx_strand_id
1 'polypeptide(L)'
;MAVAATAQVPQLSEMNFMRSEKEDPAMQIAAEAMWGENAQSGAKISIKAKLEQSEQRKQYIANHPQAEQCRKQMEQRDYALNACRNVTARSNALDEYSLTIKYEKIPQKLMNATYQLYRIARYAGFAYNSENVVAVSNQADQLKVRVNIAEDHKSVNVSIEAPHANSQFNNLPLSNMAKHILIQNAQYDVDQRVGYAAFNGQYNPVCVADGSSGQTFDNKTYPLNLEKDSWYVLMTSAPKQRKDNRVDYKTQRQENVTILVKQSGENKKELKIVLNNGEHVIDMQPSSSNNDGANAKIQVNKKDQRASKNSVTEVTDNQNQRIAQIYALPSGEVIVNMPNHGLRLNYDGSRVQVQATDRFRDGVRGLCGSFTGEKATDFITPRNCIVREAKDFVATYSLSSNNRDNSRLSNQDFCAPKRQVQFQQVINEKNIGRWADAKRLNLQGLWGFFNKNDDDDNSSNSQNNSGNKNNRRSPRHGNNSQNSNENDSNNQNSNENNRNNQGSDENNKNNQQRGSSSHRLMVVEQGNQLCFSTKAMPQCNQGYRAENTVEKKVRDH
;
A
#
# COMPACT_ATOMS: atom_id res chain seq x y z
N MET A 1 24.89 -21.33 -19.57
CA MET A 1 23.57 -21.67 -19.01
C MET A 1 22.54 -20.95 -19.86
N ALA A 2 21.57 -21.69 -20.40
CA ALA A 2 20.46 -21.13 -21.16
C ALA A 2 19.17 -21.34 -20.37
N VAL A 3 18.37 -20.29 -20.23
CA VAL A 3 17.07 -20.33 -19.55
C VAL A 3 16.04 -19.71 -20.49
N ALA A 4 14.95 -20.43 -20.70
CA ALA A 4 13.78 -19.94 -21.41
C ALA A 4 12.56 -20.16 -20.54
N ALA A 5 11.68 -19.16 -20.46
CA ALA A 5 10.42 -19.28 -19.74
C ALA A 5 9.31 -18.63 -20.56
N THR A 6 8.16 -19.28 -20.59
CA THR A 6 6.93 -18.78 -21.18
C THR A 6 5.82 -18.89 -20.15
N ALA A 7 5.00 -17.84 -20.07
CA ALA A 7 3.83 -17.81 -19.21
C ALA A 7 2.64 -17.37 -20.06
N GLN A 8 1.57 -18.14 -19.98
CA GLN A 8 0.26 -17.81 -20.52
C GLN A 8 -0.60 -17.37 -19.35
N VAL A 9 -0.82 -16.05 -19.26
CA VAL A 9 -1.62 -15.42 -18.23
C VAL A 9 -2.84 -14.79 -18.91
N PRO A 10 -4.08 -15.15 -18.52
CA PRO A 10 -5.26 -14.60 -19.15
C PRO A 10 -5.43 -13.14 -18.76
N GLN A 11 -5.89 -12.32 -19.69
CA GLN A 11 -6.43 -11.00 -19.35
C GLN A 11 -7.86 -11.18 -18.84
N LEU A 12 -8.18 -10.54 -17.73
CA LEU A 12 -9.48 -10.63 -17.07
C LEU A 12 -10.07 -9.24 -16.87
N SER A 13 -11.39 -9.17 -16.76
CA SER A 13 -12.11 -7.94 -16.46
C SER A 13 -11.73 -7.41 -15.07
N GLU A 14 -11.49 -6.11 -14.94
CA GLU A 14 -11.07 -5.48 -13.67
C GLU A 14 -12.18 -4.64 -13.04
N MET A 15 -13.11 -4.10 -13.83
CA MET A 15 -14.18 -3.21 -13.34
C MET A 15 -15.57 -3.84 -13.40
N ASN A 16 -15.67 -5.17 -13.55
CA ASN A 16 -16.95 -5.87 -13.55
C ASN A 16 -16.83 -7.24 -12.85
N PHE A 17 -17.20 -7.28 -11.57
CA PHE A 17 -17.16 -8.49 -10.76
C PHE A 17 -17.99 -9.64 -11.35
N MET A 18 -19.23 -9.39 -11.79
CA MET A 18 -20.10 -10.45 -12.34
C MET A 18 -19.57 -11.08 -13.63
N ARG A 19 -18.71 -10.35 -14.35
CA ARG A 19 -18.00 -10.87 -15.52
C ARG A 19 -16.74 -11.62 -15.10
N SER A 20 -15.91 -11.02 -14.23
CA SER A 20 -14.69 -11.65 -13.70
C SER A 20 -14.99 -12.97 -12.97
N GLU A 21 -16.12 -13.09 -12.28
CA GLU A 21 -16.58 -14.32 -11.63
C GLU A 21 -16.82 -15.49 -12.62
N LYS A 22 -17.06 -15.20 -13.89
CA LYS A 22 -17.31 -16.20 -14.95
C LYS A 22 -16.10 -16.45 -15.86
N GLU A 23 -15.11 -15.58 -15.79
CA GLU A 23 -13.89 -15.71 -16.60
C GLU A 23 -12.95 -16.73 -15.95
N ASP A 24 -12.17 -17.44 -16.76
CA ASP A 24 -11.23 -18.46 -16.27
C ASP A 24 -9.87 -17.80 -15.96
N PRO A 25 -9.45 -17.73 -14.68
CA PRO A 25 -8.17 -17.14 -14.31
C PRO A 25 -6.99 -18.09 -14.47
N ALA A 26 -7.18 -19.30 -15.01
CA ALA A 26 -6.14 -20.32 -15.11
C ALA A 26 -4.88 -19.83 -15.82
N MET A 27 -3.73 -20.13 -15.21
CA MET A 27 -2.41 -19.76 -15.72
C MET A 27 -1.61 -21.00 -16.08
N GLN A 28 -0.85 -20.93 -17.18
CA GLN A 28 0.10 -21.97 -17.56
C GLN A 28 1.50 -21.39 -17.65
N ILE A 29 2.47 -22.04 -17.01
CA ILE A 29 3.86 -21.62 -16.99
C ILE A 29 4.71 -22.79 -17.46
N ALA A 30 5.57 -22.55 -18.44
CA ALA A 30 6.58 -23.49 -18.88
C ALA A 30 7.96 -22.84 -18.77
N ALA A 31 8.90 -23.52 -18.11
CA ALA A 31 10.27 -23.05 -18.00
C ALA A 31 11.24 -24.18 -18.34
N GLU A 32 12.29 -23.86 -19.08
CA GLU A 32 13.37 -24.77 -19.42
C GLU A 32 14.71 -24.14 -19.06
N ALA A 33 15.55 -24.91 -18.39
CA ALA A 33 16.90 -24.52 -18.03
C ALA A 33 17.89 -25.61 -18.47
N MET A 34 18.98 -25.20 -19.11
CA MET A 34 20.05 -26.08 -19.59
C MET A 34 21.43 -25.54 -19.20
N TRP A 35 22.31 -26.41 -18.71
CA TRP A 35 23.69 -26.04 -18.38
C TRP A 35 24.67 -27.19 -18.57
N GLY A 36 25.82 -26.90 -19.17
CA GLY A 36 26.88 -27.85 -19.49
C GLY A 36 27.80 -27.27 -20.57
N GLU A 37 28.89 -27.97 -20.86
CA GLU A 37 29.88 -27.54 -21.87
C GLU A 37 29.27 -27.51 -23.28
N ASN A 38 28.43 -28.51 -23.62
CA ASN A 38 27.75 -28.61 -24.91
C ASN A 38 26.23 -28.84 -24.73
N ALA A 39 25.43 -28.46 -25.74
CA ALA A 39 23.96 -28.55 -25.71
C ALA A 39 23.39 -29.99 -25.54
N GLN A 40 24.19 -31.02 -25.87
CA GLN A 40 23.78 -32.44 -25.78
C GLN A 40 24.31 -33.16 -24.52
N SER A 41 25.37 -32.64 -23.89
CA SER A 41 25.99 -33.21 -22.69
C SER A 41 25.55 -32.51 -21.40
N GLY A 42 24.90 -31.35 -21.50
CA GLY A 42 24.43 -30.57 -20.36
C GLY A 42 23.23 -31.16 -19.63
N ALA A 43 23.11 -30.80 -18.36
CA ALA A 43 21.95 -31.06 -17.53
C ALA A 43 20.76 -30.23 -18.01
N LYS A 44 19.55 -30.80 -17.91
CA LYS A 44 18.30 -30.15 -18.35
C LYS A 44 17.24 -30.26 -17.26
N ILE A 45 16.53 -29.16 -17.02
CA ILE A 45 15.29 -29.11 -16.23
C ILE A 45 14.18 -28.52 -17.10
N SER A 46 13.02 -29.16 -17.10
CA SER A 46 11.78 -28.66 -17.70
C SER A 46 10.70 -28.63 -16.63
N ILE A 47 10.10 -27.46 -16.42
CA ILE A 47 9.02 -27.22 -15.47
C ILE A 47 7.77 -26.88 -16.27
N LYS A 48 6.68 -27.60 -16.01
CA LYS A 48 5.34 -27.27 -16.47
C LYS A 48 4.45 -27.08 -15.25
N ALA A 49 3.90 -25.89 -15.09
CA ALA A 49 2.98 -25.56 -14.02
C ALA A 49 1.63 -25.13 -14.59
N LYS A 50 0.56 -25.65 -14.01
CA LYS A 50 -0.83 -25.24 -14.26
C LYS A 50 -1.40 -24.75 -12.94
N LEU A 51 -1.91 -23.52 -12.90
CA LEU A 51 -2.50 -22.92 -11.71
C LEU A 51 -3.95 -22.58 -12.03
N GLU A 52 -4.88 -23.00 -11.18
CA GLU A 52 -6.32 -22.95 -11.43
C GLU A 52 -7.07 -22.51 -10.18
N GLN A 53 -8.36 -22.22 -10.37
CA GLN A 53 -9.28 -21.94 -9.30
C GLN A 53 -10.25 -23.11 -9.09
N SER A 54 -10.36 -23.61 -7.86
CA SER A 54 -11.26 -24.70 -7.52
C SER A 54 -12.73 -24.28 -7.53
N GLU A 55 -13.64 -25.24 -7.75
CA GLU A 55 -15.09 -24.99 -7.65
C GLU A 55 -15.53 -24.60 -6.23
N GLN A 56 -14.86 -25.15 -5.21
CA GLN A 56 -15.11 -24.78 -3.80
C GLN A 56 -14.78 -23.30 -3.57
N ARG A 57 -13.67 -22.82 -4.11
CA ARG A 57 -13.27 -21.42 -4.03
C ARG A 57 -14.22 -20.49 -4.78
N LYS A 58 -14.69 -20.88 -5.98
CA LYS A 58 -15.71 -20.12 -6.71
C LYS A 58 -16.98 -19.94 -5.88
N GLN A 59 -17.49 -21.02 -5.29
CA GLN A 59 -18.67 -20.98 -4.42
C GLN A 59 -18.43 -20.13 -3.17
N TYR A 60 -17.26 -20.23 -2.55
CA TYR A 60 -16.88 -19.42 -1.39
C TYR A 60 -16.92 -17.92 -1.70
N ILE A 61 -16.37 -17.51 -2.85
CA ILE A 61 -16.38 -16.10 -3.28
C ILE A 61 -17.81 -15.65 -3.61
N ALA A 62 -18.56 -16.45 -4.34
CA ALA A 62 -19.93 -16.13 -4.75
C ALA A 62 -20.85 -15.84 -3.54
N ASN A 63 -20.66 -16.59 -2.45
CA ASN A 63 -21.43 -16.48 -1.22
C ASN A 63 -20.84 -15.49 -0.20
N HIS A 64 -19.72 -14.84 -0.51
CA HIS A 64 -19.06 -13.93 0.43
C HIS A 64 -19.86 -12.63 0.62
N PRO A 65 -19.98 -12.06 1.84
CA PRO A 65 -20.75 -10.83 2.07
C PRO A 65 -20.34 -9.63 1.20
N GLN A 66 -19.05 -9.51 0.87
CA GLN A 66 -18.56 -8.47 -0.05
C GLN A 66 -19.03 -8.66 -1.49
N ALA A 67 -19.29 -9.90 -1.94
CA ALA A 67 -19.87 -10.17 -3.25
C ALA A 67 -21.32 -9.67 -3.31
N GLU A 68 -22.11 -9.93 -2.26
CA GLU A 68 -23.47 -9.40 -2.13
C GLU A 68 -23.47 -7.87 -2.08
N GLN A 69 -22.56 -7.27 -1.31
CA GLN A 69 -22.40 -5.82 -1.26
C GLN A 69 -22.05 -5.24 -2.64
N CYS A 70 -21.14 -5.87 -3.38
CA CYS A 70 -20.81 -5.43 -4.73
C CYS A 70 -22.01 -5.54 -5.67
N ARG A 71 -22.77 -6.64 -5.64
CA ARG A 71 -23.98 -6.80 -6.46
C ARG A 71 -24.99 -5.67 -6.21
N LYS A 72 -25.22 -5.30 -4.94
CA LYS A 72 -26.05 -4.14 -4.55
C LYS A 72 -25.51 -2.80 -5.08
N GLN A 73 -24.19 -2.61 -5.09
CA GLN A 73 -23.56 -1.41 -5.66
C GLN A 73 -23.73 -1.36 -7.20
N MET A 74 -23.60 -2.51 -7.86
CA MET A 74 -23.74 -2.63 -9.31
C MET A 74 -25.17 -2.31 -9.78
N GLU A 75 -26.20 -2.58 -8.96
CA GLU A 75 -27.58 -2.14 -9.21
C GLU A 75 -27.69 -0.61 -9.31
N GLN A 76 -26.88 0.12 -8.54
CA GLN A 76 -26.76 1.58 -8.57
C GLN A 76 -25.74 2.08 -9.60
N ARG A 77 -25.32 1.20 -10.51
CA ARG A 77 -24.30 1.44 -11.53
C ARG A 77 -22.89 1.72 -10.98
N ASP A 78 -22.62 1.33 -9.74
CA ASP A 78 -21.29 1.43 -9.12
C ASP A 78 -20.59 0.06 -9.11
N TYR A 79 -19.55 -0.10 -9.93
CA TYR A 79 -18.89 -1.39 -10.15
C TYR A 79 -17.41 -1.41 -9.73
N ALA A 80 -16.84 -0.25 -9.45
CA ALA A 80 -15.43 -0.03 -9.20
C ALA A 80 -15.14 0.38 -7.75
N LEU A 81 -16.16 0.48 -6.89
CA LEU A 81 -15.98 0.74 -5.46
C LEU A 81 -15.17 -0.37 -4.77
N ASN A 82 -14.63 -0.07 -3.59
CA ASN A 82 -13.74 -0.97 -2.84
C ASN A 82 -14.31 -2.38 -2.59
N ALA A 83 -15.62 -2.55 -2.37
CA ALA A 83 -16.20 -3.89 -2.21
C ALA A 83 -16.07 -4.70 -3.52
N CYS A 84 -16.46 -4.11 -4.65
CA CYS A 84 -16.33 -4.71 -5.97
C CYS A 84 -14.87 -5.01 -6.34
N ARG A 85 -13.96 -4.04 -6.18
CA ARG A 85 -12.53 -4.26 -6.46
C ARG A 85 -11.93 -5.40 -5.64
N ASN A 86 -12.25 -5.46 -4.34
CA ASN A 86 -11.73 -6.51 -3.47
C ASN A 86 -12.25 -7.89 -3.84
N VAL A 87 -13.54 -8.01 -4.20
CA VAL A 87 -14.09 -9.30 -4.60
C VAL A 87 -13.62 -9.71 -6.01
N THR A 88 -13.50 -8.78 -6.96
CA THR A 88 -12.89 -9.04 -8.27
C THR A 88 -11.45 -9.53 -8.13
N ALA A 89 -10.63 -8.87 -7.29
CA ALA A 89 -9.27 -9.31 -7.03
C ALA A 89 -9.22 -10.72 -6.40
N ARG A 90 -10.21 -11.08 -5.57
CA ARG A 90 -10.33 -12.43 -4.99
C ARG A 90 -10.76 -13.48 -6.01
N SER A 91 -11.61 -13.13 -6.98
CA SER A 91 -12.00 -14.00 -8.11
C SER A 91 -10.81 -14.40 -8.97
N ASN A 92 -9.79 -13.55 -9.04
CA ASN A 92 -8.62 -13.80 -9.87
C ASN A 92 -7.49 -14.51 -9.10
N ALA A 93 -7.73 -14.89 -7.84
CA ALA A 93 -6.78 -15.65 -7.02
C ALA A 93 -6.93 -17.15 -7.25
N LEU A 94 -5.80 -17.84 -7.37
CA LEU A 94 -5.70 -19.27 -7.70
C LEU A 94 -5.33 -20.08 -6.46
N ASP A 95 -5.95 -21.24 -6.30
CA ASP A 95 -5.83 -22.10 -5.12
C ASP A 95 -5.42 -23.55 -5.43
N GLU A 96 -5.40 -23.97 -6.70
CA GLU A 96 -4.98 -25.31 -7.11
C GLU A 96 -3.80 -25.26 -8.08
N TYR A 97 -2.62 -25.77 -7.67
CA TYR A 97 -1.41 -25.77 -8.50
C TYR A 97 -0.96 -27.19 -8.79
N SER A 98 -0.69 -27.46 -10.06
CA SER A 98 -0.13 -28.71 -10.56
C SER A 98 1.20 -28.44 -11.26
N LEU A 99 2.31 -28.85 -10.65
CA LEU A 99 3.66 -28.69 -11.16
C LEU A 99 4.23 -30.04 -11.55
N THR A 100 4.79 -30.12 -12.76
CA THR A 100 5.52 -31.27 -13.28
C THR A 100 6.93 -30.82 -13.63
N ILE A 101 7.92 -31.37 -12.93
CA ILE A 101 9.33 -31.05 -13.11
C ILE A 101 10.00 -32.29 -13.68
N LYS A 102 10.48 -32.21 -14.92
CA LYS A 102 11.29 -33.24 -15.55
C LYS A 102 12.76 -32.83 -15.52
N TYR A 103 13.65 -33.79 -15.29
CA TYR A 103 15.06 -33.49 -15.16
C TYR A 103 15.94 -34.60 -15.71
N GLU A 104 17.06 -34.21 -16.35
CA GLU A 104 18.00 -35.13 -16.98
C GLU A 104 19.44 -34.76 -16.61
N LYS A 105 20.26 -35.79 -16.36
CA LYS A 105 21.71 -35.67 -16.09
C LYS A 105 22.05 -34.63 -15.01
N ILE A 106 21.20 -34.52 -13.97
CA ILE A 106 21.36 -33.54 -12.90
C ILE A 106 22.59 -33.87 -12.05
N PRO A 107 23.49 -32.90 -11.79
CA PRO A 107 24.63 -33.11 -10.91
C PRO A 107 24.20 -33.53 -9.49
N GLN A 108 24.90 -34.49 -8.90
CA GLN A 108 24.63 -34.99 -7.54
C GLN A 108 24.61 -33.87 -6.48
N LYS A 109 25.42 -32.81 -6.65
CA LYS A 109 25.39 -31.64 -5.77
C LYS A 109 24.02 -30.95 -5.74
N LEU A 110 23.36 -30.82 -6.89
CA LEU A 110 22.03 -30.21 -6.97
C LEU A 110 20.96 -31.14 -6.38
N MET A 111 21.09 -32.45 -6.61
CA MET A 111 20.18 -33.44 -6.01
C MET A 111 20.29 -33.50 -4.48
N ASN A 112 21.51 -33.40 -3.94
CA ASN A 112 21.70 -33.30 -2.49
C ASN A 112 21.13 -31.97 -1.95
N ALA A 113 21.37 -30.84 -2.65
CA ALA A 113 20.82 -29.55 -2.24
C ALA A 113 19.28 -29.53 -2.20
N THR A 114 18.61 -30.11 -3.20
CA THR A 114 17.13 -30.23 -3.20
C THR A 114 16.64 -31.15 -2.08
N TYR A 115 17.37 -32.24 -1.80
CA TYR A 115 17.06 -33.09 -0.65
C TYR A 115 17.24 -32.38 0.70
N GLN A 116 18.28 -31.55 0.86
CA GLN A 116 18.44 -30.73 2.08
C GLN A 116 17.28 -29.74 2.25
N LEU A 117 16.83 -29.11 1.17
CA LEU A 117 15.67 -28.22 1.21
C LEU A 117 14.41 -28.99 1.65
N TYR A 118 14.20 -30.19 1.11
CA TYR A 118 13.12 -31.08 1.53
C TYR A 118 13.20 -31.44 3.02
N ARG A 119 14.40 -31.73 3.55
CA ARG A 119 14.59 -31.99 4.99
C ARG A 119 14.17 -30.81 5.86
N ILE A 120 14.48 -29.58 5.45
CA ILE A 120 14.06 -28.37 6.16
C ILE A 120 12.54 -28.24 6.14
N ALA A 121 11.90 -28.44 4.99
CA ALA A 121 10.45 -28.40 4.85
C ALA A 121 9.76 -29.47 5.71
N ARG A 122 10.28 -30.71 5.67
CA ARG A 122 9.84 -31.83 6.50
C ARG A 122 9.94 -31.51 7.99
N TYR A 123 11.06 -30.94 8.44
CA TYR A 123 11.24 -30.55 9.84
C TYR A 123 10.28 -29.44 10.26
N ALA A 124 10.13 -28.40 9.43
CA ALA A 124 9.21 -27.29 9.72
C ALA A 124 7.74 -27.73 9.74
N GLY A 125 7.36 -28.66 8.85
CA GLY A 125 6.02 -29.20 8.71
C GLY A 125 5.82 -30.55 9.40
N PHE A 126 6.65 -30.94 10.37
CA PHE A 126 6.68 -32.33 10.87
C PHE A 126 5.32 -32.82 11.39
N ALA A 127 4.54 -31.94 12.02
CA ALA A 127 3.21 -32.26 12.56
C ALA A 127 2.14 -32.46 11.47
N TYR A 128 2.43 -32.02 10.25
CA TYR A 128 1.52 -32.02 9.11
C TYR A 128 1.96 -32.97 8.01
N ASN A 129 3.14 -33.60 8.14
CA ASN A 129 3.78 -34.39 7.11
C ASN A 129 3.51 -35.89 7.29
N SER A 130 3.17 -36.56 6.19
CA SER A 130 3.18 -38.01 6.06
C SER A 130 3.99 -38.43 4.84
N GLU A 131 4.73 -39.52 4.95
CA GLU A 131 5.59 -40.04 3.88
C GLU A 131 5.28 -41.51 3.63
N ASN A 132 5.31 -41.91 2.35
CA ASN A 132 5.37 -43.30 1.95
C ASN A 132 6.58 -43.51 1.05
N VAL A 133 7.45 -44.43 1.45
CA VAL A 133 8.67 -44.82 0.71
C VAL A 133 8.67 -46.31 0.35
N VAL A 134 7.65 -47.06 0.79
CA VAL A 134 7.59 -48.50 0.61
C VAL A 134 6.89 -48.81 -0.70
N ALA A 135 7.58 -49.55 -1.57
CA ALA A 135 7.06 -49.99 -2.87
C ALA A 135 6.55 -48.84 -3.79
N VAL A 136 7.10 -47.64 -3.64
CA VAL A 136 6.79 -46.50 -4.52
C VAL A 136 7.62 -46.61 -5.80
N SER A 137 6.95 -46.63 -6.94
CA SER A 137 7.57 -46.67 -8.26
C SER A 137 6.95 -45.59 -9.15
N ASN A 138 7.45 -44.37 -9.00
CA ASN A 138 7.09 -43.24 -9.86
C ASN A 138 8.09 -43.11 -11.02
N GLN A 139 7.83 -42.19 -11.96
CA GLN A 139 8.76 -41.91 -13.06
C GLN A 139 10.11 -41.39 -12.52
N ALA A 140 11.22 -42.00 -12.93
CA ALA A 140 12.55 -41.79 -12.32
C ALA A 140 13.16 -40.40 -12.55
N ASP A 141 12.81 -39.79 -13.68
CA ASP A 141 13.28 -38.49 -14.18
C ASP A 141 12.25 -37.38 -13.98
N GLN A 142 11.26 -37.61 -13.12
CA GLN A 142 10.14 -36.69 -12.91
C GLN A 142 9.79 -36.51 -11.44
N LEU A 143 9.47 -35.27 -11.07
CA LEU A 143 8.87 -34.88 -9.81
C LEU A 143 7.51 -34.22 -10.11
N LYS A 144 6.45 -34.67 -9.45
CA LYS A 144 5.14 -33.99 -9.50
C LYS A 144 4.84 -33.36 -8.16
N VAL A 145 4.41 -32.11 -8.17
CA VAL A 145 4.00 -31.38 -6.97
C VAL A 145 2.59 -30.86 -7.19
N ARG A 146 1.68 -31.17 -6.26
CA ARG A 146 0.34 -30.58 -6.20
C ARG A 146 0.23 -29.72 -4.96
N VAL A 147 -0.35 -28.53 -5.11
CA VAL A 147 -0.60 -27.59 -4.01
C VAL A 147 -2.08 -27.22 -4.04
N ASN A 148 -2.81 -27.51 -2.97
CA ASN A 148 -4.22 -27.19 -2.83
C ASN A 148 -4.39 -26.29 -1.61
N ILE A 149 -4.67 -25.02 -1.85
CA ILE A 149 -4.89 -24.01 -0.81
C ILE A 149 -6.36 -24.05 -0.42
N ALA A 150 -6.67 -24.04 0.88
CA ALA A 150 -8.05 -24.05 1.35
C ALA A 150 -8.81 -22.82 0.82
N GLU A 151 -10.13 -22.94 0.63
CA GLU A 151 -10.98 -21.91 0.03
C GLU A 151 -11.04 -20.62 0.86
N ASP A 152 -10.71 -20.65 2.15
CA ASP A 152 -10.59 -19.47 3.02
C ASP A 152 -9.16 -18.90 3.11
N HIS A 153 -8.22 -19.51 2.37
CA HIS A 153 -6.81 -19.21 2.32
C HIS A 153 -6.07 -19.34 3.67
N LYS A 154 -6.57 -20.13 4.64
CA LYS A 154 -5.91 -20.29 5.95
C LYS A 154 -4.96 -21.47 6.05
N SER A 155 -5.09 -22.47 5.18
CA SER A 155 -4.19 -23.62 5.15
C SER A 155 -3.91 -24.08 3.73
N VAL A 156 -2.90 -24.95 3.59
CA VAL A 156 -2.49 -25.53 2.32
C VAL A 156 -2.17 -27.01 2.48
N ASN A 157 -2.57 -27.80 1.49
CA ASN A 157 -2.16 -29.18 1.31
C ASN A 157 -1.12 -29.25 0.20
N VAL A 158 -0.01 -29.93 0.43
CA VAL A 158 1.06 -30.13 -0.56
C VAL A 158 1.32 -31.61 -0.74
N SER A 159 1.22 -32.11 -1.96
CA SER A 159 1.57 -33.49 -2.32
C SER A 159 2.78 -33.48 -3.24
N ILE A 160 3.78 -34.30 -2.95
CA ILE A 160 5.04 -34.42 -3.67
C ILE A 160 5.22 -35.89 -4.05
N GLU A 161 5.20 -36.19 -5.35
CA GLU A 161 5.46 -37.51 -5.91
C GLU A 161 6.86 -37.51 -6.53
N ALA A 162 7.83 -38.08 -5.81
CA ALA A 162 9.21 -38.25 -6.25
C ALA A 162 9.47 -39.72 -6.66
N PRO A 163 10.54 -40.04 -7.39
CA PRO A 163 10.80 -41.39 -7.94
C PRO A 163 10.63 -42.55 -6.94
N HIS A 164 11.11 -42.35 -5.72
CA HIS A 164 11.19 -43.39 -4.67
C HIS A 164 10.45 -43.00 -3.39
N ALA A 165 9.66 -41.93 -3.40
CA ALA A 165 8.98 -41.43 -2.22
C ALA A 165 7.77 -40.57 -2.59
N ASN A 166 6.69 -40.73 -1.86
CA ASN A 166 5.56 -39.82 -1.86
C ASN A 166 5.50 -39.11 -0.51
N SER A 167 5.38 -37.79 -0.52
CA SER A 167 5.23 -36.97 0.68
C SER A 167 3.97 -36.14 0.59
N GLN A 168 3.22 -36.07 1.67
CA GLN A 168 2.04 -35.24 1.80
C GLN A 168 2.20 -34.32 3.02
N PHE A 169 1.85 -33.06 2.87
CA PHE A 169 1.71 -32.09 3.94
C PHE A 169 0.24 -31.70 3.97
N ASN A 170 -0.48 -32.08 5.01
CA ASN A 170 -1.93 -31.88 5.10
C ASN A 170 -2.23 -30.80 6.14
N ASN A 171 -3.09 -29.86 5.76
CA ASN A 171 -3.58 -28.76 6.57
C ASN A 171 -2.47 -27.89 7.18
N LEU A 172 -1.44 -27.58 6.39
CA LEU A 172 -0.34 -26.71 6.81
C LEU A 172 -0.86 -25.27 6.96
N PRO A 173 -0.82 -24.66 8.16
CA PRO A 173 -1.37 -23.32 8.36
C PRO A 173 -0.56 -22.25 7.63
N LEU A 174 -1.26 -21.31 6.99
CA LEU A 174 -0.67 -20.18 6.29
C LEU A 174 -0.66 -18.94 7.19
N SER A 175 0.54 -18.41 7.46
CA SER A 175 0.70 -17.11 8.12
C SER A 175 0.14 -15.98 7.24
N ASN A 176 -0.21 -14.84 7.84
CA ASN A 176 -0.80 -13.73 7.09
C ASN A 176 0.08 -13.26 5.92
N MET A 177 1.40 -13.20 6.09
CA MET A 177 2.32 -12.80 5.02
C MET A 177 2.46 -13.89 3.95
N ALA A 178 2.51 -15.17 4.34
CA ALA A 178 2.67 -16.28 3.40
C ALA A 178 1.53 -16.33 2.37
N LYS A 179 0.31 -15.96 2.77
CA LYS A 179 -0.86 -15.89 1.87
C LYS A 179 -0.61 -14.95 0.69
N HIS A 180 0.02 -13.80 0.90
CA HIS A 180 0.24 -12.82 -0.16
C HIS A 180 1.34 -13.24 -1.14
N ILE A 181 2.26 -14.11 -0.71
CA ILE A 181 3.35 -14.64 -1.53
C ILE A 181 2.90 -15.88 -2.31
N LEU A 182 2.32 -16.86 -1.61
CA LEU A 182 2.02 -18.18 -2.17
C LEU A 182 0.82 -18.16 -3.10
N ILE A 183 -0.21 -17.37 -2.77
CA ILE A 183 -1.46 -17.34 -3.52
C ILE A 183 -1.26 -16.47 -4.75
N GLN A 184 -1.12 -17.11 -5.90
CA GLN A 184 -0.97 -16.42 -7.18
C GLN A 184 -2.28 -15.77 -7.61
N ASN A 185 -2.14 -14.72 -8.41
CA ASN A 185 -3.24 -13.95 -8.95
C ASN A 185 -2.96 -13.64 -10.41
N ALA A 186 -3.98 -13.76 -11.26
CA ALA A 186 -3.83 -13.53 -12.70
C ALA A 186 -3.65 -12.04 -13.08
N GLN A 187 -3.97 -11.09 -12.19
CA GLN A 187 -3.90 -9.65 -12.46
C GLN A 187 -2.84 -8.91 -11.63
N TYR A 188 -2.60 -9.34 -10.38
CA TYR A 188 -1.70 -8.65 -9.46
C TYR A 188 -0.43 -9.46 -9.23
N ASP A 189 0.72 -8.85 -9.49
CA ASP A 189 2.02 -9.44 -9.22
C ASP A 189 2.29 -9.63 -7.71
N VAL A 190 3.25 -10.48 -7.38
CA VAL A 190 3.59 -10.82 -5.98
C VAL A 190 3.98 -9.59 -5.18
N ASP A 191 4.80 -8.71 -5.74
CA ASP A 191 5.26 -7.47 -5.10
C ASP A 191 4.10 -6.53 -4.80
N GLN A 192 3.12 -6.42 -5.70
CA GLN A 192 1.91 -5.63 -5.48
C GLN A 192 1.06 -6.18 -4.35
N ARG A 193 0.88 -7.50 -4.28
CA ARG A 193 0.10 -8.13 -3.19
C ARG A 193 0.80 -8.01 -1.83
N VAL A 194 2.12 -8.22 -1.81
CA VAL A 194 2.94 -8.09 -0.59
C VAL A 194 2.96 -6.63 -0.13
N GLY A 195 3.18 -5.68 -1.05
CA GLY A 195 3.11 -4.26 -0.77
C GLY A 195 1.75 -3.85 -0.23
N TYR A 196 0.67 -4.27 -0.89
CA TYR A 196 -0.69 -4.02 -0.42
C TYR A 196 -0.90 -4.50 1.02
N ALA A 197 -0.44 -5.71 1.35
CA ALA A 197 -0.54 -6.24 2.71
C ALA A 197 0.33 -5.48 3.72
N ALA A 198 1.59 -5.21 3.38
CA ALA A 198 2.55 -4.54 4.26
C ALA A 198 2.17 -3.09 4.57
N PHE A 199 1.55 -2.40 3.61
CA PHE A 199 1.14 -1.01 3.73
C PHE A 199 -0.38 -0.83 3.96
N ASN A 200 -1.08 -1.86 4.45
CA ASN A 200 -2.52 -1.78 4.78
C ASN A 200 -3.40 -1.21 3.64
N GLY A 201 -3.14 -1.63 2.41
CA GLY A 201 -3.85 -1.20 1.21
C GLY A 201 -3.45 0.17 0.67
N GLN A 202 -2.44 0.81 1.25
CA GLN A 202 -1.89 2.10 0.81
C GLN A 202 -0.72 1.97 -0.18
N TYR A 203 -0.38 0.75 -0.60
CA TYR A 203 0.54 0.51 -1.71
C TYR A 203 -0.21 0.61 -3.03
N ASN A 204 0.14 1.61 -3.84
CA ASN A 204 -0.54 1.97 -5.08
C ASN A 204 -2.08 2.04 -4.95
N PRO A 205 -2.62 2.95 -4.12
CA PRO A 205 -4.06 3.06 -3.91
C PRO A 205 -4.78 3.50 -5.18
N VAL A 206 -6.08 3.25 -5.18
CA VAL A 206 -6.95 3.52 -6.33
C VAL A 206 -8.05 4.49 -5.93
N CYS A 207 -8.15 5.57 -6.69
CA CYS A 207 -9.26 6.49 -6.70
C CYS A 207 -10.25 6.10 -7.81
N VAL A 208 -11.55 6.36 -7.60
CA VAL A 208 -12.61 5.98 -8.53
C VAL A 208 -13.59 7.13 -8.73
N ALA A 209 -13.95 7.38 -9.98
CA ALA A 209 -15.16 8.11 -10.33
C ALA A 209 -16.09 7.15 -11.09
N ASP A 210 -17.09 6.63 -10.37
CA ASP A 210 -18.00 5.58 -10.83
C ASP A 210 -19.33 6.15 -11.33
N GLY A 211 -20.34 5.29 -11.51
CA GLY A 211 -21.67 5.69 -11.96
C GLY A 211 -22.26 6.83 -11.12
N SER A 212 -22.47 6.57 -9.83
CA SER A 212 -23.10 7.50 -8.87
C SER A 212 -22.20 7.90 -7.71
N SER A 213 -21.11 7.16 -7.49
CA SER A 213 -20.22 7.35 -6.35
C SER A 213 -18.79 7.67 -6.75
N GLY A 214 -18.11 8.44 -5.90
CA GLY A 214 -16.68 8.68 -5.92
C GLY A 214 -16.00 7.92 -4.80
N GLN A 215 -14.75 7.51 -5.00
CA GLN A 215 -13.90 6.94 -3.96
C GLN A 215 -12.50 7.55 -4.03
N THR A 216 -12.01 8.05 -2.90
CA THR A 216 -10.67 8.66 -2.79
C THR A 216 -9.56 7.61 -2.65
N PHE A 217 -8.30 8.06 -2.76
CA PHE A 217 -7.13 7.21 -2.49
C PHE A 217 -7.08 6.66 -1.06
N ASP A 218 -7.62 7.38 -0.08
CA ASP A 218 -7.67 6.90 1.31
C ASP A 218 -8.93 6.05 1.60
N ASN A 219 -9.63 5.60 0.54
CA ASN A 219 -10.78 4.70 0.59
C ASN A 219 -12.02 5.33 1.27
N LYS A 220 -12.24 6.63 1.07
CA LYS A 220 -13.47 7.33 1.45
C LYS A 220 -14.43 7.35 0.26
N THR A 221 -15.60 6.73 0.43
CA THR A 221 -16.67 6.72 -0.57
C THR A 221 -17.65 7.85 -0.32
N TYR A 222 -18.14 8.49 -1.38
CA TYR A 222 -19.08 9.62 -1.29
C TYR A 222 -19.94 9.75 -2.56
N PRO A 223 -21.13 10.37 -2.50
CA PRO A 223 -21.95 10.61 -3.69
C PRO A 223 -21.26 11.56 -4.67
N LEU A 224 -21.16 11.18 -5.94
CA LEU A 224 -20.50 11.93 -7.00
C LEU A 224 -21.50 12.47 -8.01
N ASN A 225 -21.99 13.67 -7.75
CA ASN A 225 -22.92 14.37 -8.63
C ASN A 225 -22.16 15.37 -9.50
N LEU A 226 -21.78 14.95 -10.71
CA LEU A 226 -21.14 15.83 -11.69
C LEU A 226 -22.19 16.59 -12.49
N GLU A 227 -22.08 17.91 -12.53
CA GLU A 227 -22.88 18.73 -13.45
C GLU A 227 -22.60 18.34 -14.91
N LYS A 228 -23.68 18.27 -15.69
CA LYS A 228 -23.59 17.92 -17.10
C LYS A 228 -22.72 18.93 -17.85
N ASP A 229 -21.86 18.41 -18.72
CA ASP A 229 -20.97 19.16 -19.61
C ASP A 229 -19.96 20.08 -18.90
N SER A 230 -19.74 19.89 -17.59
CA SER A 230 -18.76 20.63 -16.79
C SER A 230 -17.56 19.77 -16.43
N TRP A 231 -16.36 20.33 -16.57
CA TRP A 231 -15.12 19.67 -16.15
C TRP A 231 -14.89 19.78 -14.66
N TYR A 232 -14.48 18.69 -14.03
CA TYR A 232 -14.07 18.62 -12.64
C TYR A 232 -12.64 18.12 -12.54
N VAL A 233 -11.90 18.62 -11.54
CA VAL A 233 -10.55 18.13 -11.23
C VAL A 233 -10.66 16.81 -10.46
N LEU A 234 -10.43 15.69 -11.15
CA LEU A 234 -10.40 14.38 -10.51
C LEU A 234 -9.16 14.26 -9.62
N MET A 235 -8.00 14.61 -10.17
CA MET A 235 -6.72 14.63 -9.47
C MET A 235 -5.82 15.70 -10.08
N THR A 236 -5.06 16.40 -9.25
CA THR A 236 -3.93 17.22 -9.67
C THR A 236 -2.80 17.10 -8.65
N SER A 237 -1.58 17.02 -9.13
CA SER A 237 -0.38 17.05 -8.29
C SER A 237 -0.22 18.42 -7.65
N ALA A 238 -0.05 18.48 -6.34
CA ALA A 238 0.21 19.68 -5.58
C ALA A 238 1.63 19.65 -4.99
N PRO A 239 2.29 20.80 -4.81
CA PRO A 239 3.60 20.88 -4.18
C PRO A 239 3.56 20.27 -2.77
N LYS A 240 4.47 19.31 -2.51
CA LYS A 240 4.66 18.78 -1.16
C LYS A 240 5.40 19.82 -0.32
N GLN A 241 4.87 20.13 0.86
CA GLN A 241 5.61 20.95 1.83
C GLN A 241 6.73 20.09 2.43
N ARG A 242 7.97 20.29 1.98
CA ARG A 242 9.15 19.67 2.61
C ARG A 242 9.45 20.40 3.93
N LYS A 243 9.96 19.66 4.93
CA LYS A 243 10.44 20.22 6.21
C LYS A 243 11.64 21.16 6.05
N ASP A 244 12.32 21.08 4.93
CA ASP A 244 13.43 21.96 4.56
C ASP A 244 12.95 22.82 3.39
N ASN A 245 13.04 24.15 3.49
CA ASN A 245 12.44 25.15 2.58
C ASN A 245 13.00 25.11 1.13
N ARG A 246 13.69 24.04 0.73
CA ARG A 246 14.23 23.84 -0.61
C ARG A 246 13.19 23.15 -1.49
N VAL A 247 12.52 23.96 -2.30
CA VAL A 247 11.67 23.52 -3.39
C VAL A 247 12.57 23.05 -4.54
N ASP A 248 12.54 21.76 -4.87
CA ASP A 248 13.22 21.25 -6.08
C ASP A 248 12.31 21.48 -7.30
N TYR A 249 12.54 22.59 -7.99
CA TYR A 249 11.77 23.01 -9.16
C TYR A 249 11.97 22.10 -10.38
N LYS A 250 13.08 21.35 -10.48
CA LYS A 250 13.38 20.50 -11.65
C LYS A 250 12.62 19.18 -11.59
N THR A 251 12.57 18.51 -10.44
CA THR A 251 11.70 17.33 -10.24
C THR A 251 10.23 17.75 -10.29
N GLN A 252 9.83 18.90 -9.76
CA GLN A 252 8.43 19.36 -9.83
C GLN A 252 7.89 19.55 -11.25
N ARG A 253 8.68 20.05 -12.21
CA ARG A 253 8.20 20.24 -13.59
C ARG A 253 7.93 18.92 -14.34
N GLN A 254 8.67 17.87 -14.03
CA GLN A 254 8.56 16.55 -14.68
C GLN A 254 7.47 15.65 -14.07
N GLU A 255 6.80 16.12 -13.00
CA GLU A 255 5.84 15.32 -12.23
C GLU A 255 4.43 15.93 -12.16
N ASN A 256 4.23 17.07 -12.84
CA ASN A 256 2.93 17.72 -12.83
C ASN A 256 1.92 16.94 -13.67
N VAL A 257 0.93 16.37 -12.99
CA VAL A 257 -0.16 15.61 -13.60
C VAL A 257 -1.48 16.20 -13.17
N THR A 258 -2.38 16.43 -14.12
CA THR A 258 -3.78 16.77 -13.87
C THR A 258 -4.69 15.85 -14.66
N ILE A 259 -5.66 15.25 -13.98
CA ILE A 259 -6.71 14.41 -14.55
C ILE A 259 -8.03 15.14 -14.33
N LEU A 260 -8.73 15.41 -15.42
CA LEU A 260 -10.06 16.00 -15.43
C LEU A 260 -11.08 14.97 -15.84
N VAL A 261 -12.29 15.08 -15.28
CA VAL A 261 -13.45 14.26 -15.61
C VAL A 261 -14.64 15.15 -15.93
N LYS A 262 -15.42 14.80 -16.94
CA LYS A 262 -16.65 15.51 -17.31
C LYS A 262 -17.75 14.50 -17.62
N GLN A 263 -18.96 14.77 -17.15
CA GLN A 263 -20.14 14.00 -17.52
C GLN A 263 -20.76 14.59 -18.80
N SER A 264 -20.65 13.92 -19.95
CA SER A 264 -21.16 14.44 -21.24
C SER A 264 -22.49 13.84 -21.72
N GLY A 265 -22.96 12.79 -21.05
CA GLY A 265 -24.25 12.17 -21.32
C GLY A 265 -24.72 11.35 -20.13
N GLU A 266 -25.80 10.58 -20.27
CA GLU A 266 -26.20 9.64 -19.22
C GLU A 266 -25.14 8.53 -19.10
N ASN A 267 -24.51 8.42 -17.92
CA ASN A 267 -23.41 7.50 -17.61
C ASN A 267 -22.24 7.54 -18.61
N LYS A 268 -21.97 8.68 -19.24
CA LYS A 268 -20.84 8.87 -20.15
C LYS A 268 -19.89 9.88 -19.55
N LYS A 269 -18.66 9.45 -19.27
CA LYS A 269 -17.63 10.30 -18.68
C LYS A 269 -16.50 10.51 -19.66
N GLU A 270 -16.13 11.73 -19.95
CA GLU A 270 -14.93 12.06 -20.70
C GLU A 270 -13.77 12.33 -19.73
N LEU A 271 -12.56 11.99 -20.16
CA LEU A 271 -11.34 12.25 -19.40
C LEU A 271 -10.38 13.10 -20.21
N LYS A 272 -9.68 13.99 -19.52
CA LYS A 272 -8.53 14.71 -20.05
C LYS A 272 -7.37 14.61 -19.06
N ILE A 273 -6.27 14.03 -19.49
CA ILE A 273 -5.05 13.87 -18.70
C ILE A 273 -4.00 14.80 -19.28
N VAL A 274 -3.45 15.66 -18.43
CA VAL A 274 -2.45 16.66 -18.77
C VAL A 274 -1.18 16.31 -18.01
N LEU A 275 -0.12 15.98 -18.75
CA LEU A 275 1.19 15.60 -18.21
C LEU A 275 2.21 16.71 -18.49
N ASN A 276 3.22 16.82 -17.63
CA ASN A 276 4.35 17.73 -17.78
C ASN A 276 3.92 19.18 -18.11
N ASN A 277 2.97 19.74 -17.36
CA ASN A 277 2.43 21.09 -17.60
C ASN A 277 1.82 21.33 -18.99
N GLY A 278 1.25 20.28 -19.61
CA GLY A 278 0.56 20.40 -20.89
C GLY A 278 1.41 20.07 -22.12
N GLU A 279 2.63 19.59 -21.92
CA GLU A 279 3.45 19.03 -22.99
C GLU A 279 2.77 17.82 -23.66
N HIS A 280 2.09 16.99 -22.85
CA HIS A 280 1.32 15.87 -23.35
C HIS A 280 -0.10 15.91 -22.82
N VAL A 281 -1.05 15.72 -23.73
CA VAL A 281 -2.48 15.68 -23.42
C VAL A 281 -3.06 14.39 -23.96
N ILE A 282 -3.71 13.63 -23.06
CA ILE A 282 -4.43 12.41 -23.41
C ILE A 282 -5.93 12.69 -23.21
N ASP A 283 -6.69 12.63 -24.29
CA ASP A 283 -8.14 12.77 -24.29
C ASP A 283 -8.78 11.40 -24.46
N MET A 284 -9.73 11.05 -23.59
CA MET A 284 -10.47 9.80 -23.66
C MET A 284 -11.96 10.10 -23.68
N GLN A 285 -12.65 9.56 -24.67
CA GLN A 285 -14.09 9.75 -24.85
C GLN A 285 -14.78 8.39 -24.92
N PRO A 286 -16.01 8.26 -24.39
CA PRO A 286 -16.78 7.03 -24.51
C PRO A 286 -17.02 6.72 -25.99
N SER A 287 -16.81 5.47 -26.41
CA SER A 287 -17.16 5.00 -27.74
C SER A 287 -18.01 3.74 -27.63
N SER A 288 -19.04 3.62 -28.46
CA SER A 288 -19.74 2.35 -28.65
C SER A 288 -18.75 1.39 -29.29
N SER A 289 -18.29 0.39 -28.53
CA SER A 289 -17.30 -0.64 -28.91
C SER A 289 -16.91 -0.61 -30.39
N ASN A 290 -15.74 -0.05 -30.70
CA ASN A 290 -15.21 -0.07 -32.07
C ASN A 290 -14.94 -1.52 -32.50
N ASN A 291 -14.61 -1.76 -33.77
CA ASN A 291 -14.25 -3.10 -34.30
C ASN A 291 -13.15 -3.82 -33.49
N ASP A 292 -12.33 -3.09 -32.73
CA ASP A 292 -11.27 -3.61 -31.87
C ASP A 292 -11.72 -4.01 -30.45
N GLY A 293 -13.00 -3.80 -30.12
CA GLY A 293 -13.61 -4.21 -28.86
C GLY A 293 -13.30 -3.33 -27.65
N ALA A 294 -12.87 -2.09 -27.85
CA ALA A 294 -12.59 -1.09 -26.81
C ALA A 294 -13.73 -0.07 -26.67
N ASN A 295 -14.08 0.29 -25.44
CA ASN A 295 -15.20 1.19 -25.11
C ASN A 295 -14.80 2.69 -25.10
N ALA A 296 -13.63 3.03 -25.65
CA ALA A 296 -13.10 4.37 -25.63
C ALA A 296 -12.41 4.76 -26.94
N LYS A 297 -12.62 6.02 -27.36
CA LYS A 297 -11.75 6.70 -28.31
C LYS A 297 -10.65 7.41 -27.52
N ILE A 298 -9.40 7.24 -27.95
CA ILE A 298 -8.24 7.76 -27.24
C ILE A 298 -7.43 8.62 -28.20
N GLN A 299 -7.07 9.82 -27.78
CA GLN A 299 -6.21 10.72 -28.51
C GLN A 299 -5.05 11.15 -27.62
N VAL A 300 -3.83 11.03 -28.14
CA VAL A 300 -2.64 11.60 -27.48
C VAL A 300 -2.12 12.72 -28.37
N ASN A 301 -2.06 13.94 -27.83
CA ASN A 301 -1.67 15.14 -28.57
C ASN A 301 -2.48 15.31 -29.87
N LYS A 302 -3.80 15.08 -29.79
CA LYS A 302 -4.77 15.10 -30.90
C LYS A 302 -4.60 14.01 -31.96
N LYS A 303 -3.69 13.05 -31.77
CA LYS A 303 -3.51 11.88 -32.66
C LYS A 303 -4.25 10.68 -32.09
N ASP A 304 -5.11 10.08 -32.90
CA ASP A 304 -5.87 8.87 -32.52
C ASP A 304 -4.90 7.72 -32.18
N GLN A 305 -5.18 7.04 -31.05
CA GLN A 305 -4.44 5.87 -30.59
C GLN A 305 -5.34 4.65 -30.61
N ARG A 306 -4.76 3.48 -30.91
CA ARG A 306 -5.47 2.20 -30.92
C ARG A 306 -5.36 1.52 -29.56
N ALA A 307 -6.49 1.09 -29.00
CA ALA A 307 -6.54 0.14 -27.89
C ALA A 307 -6.96 -1.23 -28.42
N SER A 308 -6.13 -2.25 -28.20
CA SER A 308 -6.32 -3.61 -28.70
C SER A 308 -6.30 -4.60 -27.54
N LYS A 309 -7.07 -5.69 -27.66
CA LYS A 309 -7.06 -6.80 -26.67
C LYS A 309 -5.83 -7.69 -26.80
N ASN A 310 -5.20 -7.68 -27.97
CA ASN A 310 -4.14 -8.63 -28.33
C ASN A 310 -2.76 -7.98 -28.42
N SER A 311 -2.68 -6.65 -28.32
CA SER A 311 -1.42 -5.93 -28.45
C SER A 311 -1.41 -4.67 -27.60
N VAL A 312 -0.21 -4.33 -27.10
CA VAL A 312 0.05 -3.09 -26.37
C VAL A 312 0.52 -2.03 -27.35
N THR A 313 -0.15 -0.89 -27.38
CA THR A 313 0.28 0.29 -28.13
C THR A 313 1.21 1.13 -27.25
N GLU A 314 2.47 1.24 -27.65
CA GLU A 314 3.47 2.11 -27.02
C GLU A 314 3.37 3.52 -27.64
N VAL A 315 3.15 4.53 -26.80
CA VAL A 315 3.09 5.93 -27.22
C VAL A 315 4.32 6.64 -26.70
N THR A 316 5.11 7.21 -27.61
CA THR A 316 6.32 7.98 -27.31
C THR A 316 6.21 9.42 -27.75
N ASP A 317 7.03 10.28 -27.17
CA ASP A 317 7.22 11.65 -27.63
C ASP A 317 8.21 11.72 -28.82
N ASN A 318 8.54 12.95 -29.25
CA ASN A 318 9.47 13.19 -30.35
C ASN A 318 10.94 12.82 -29.99
N GLN A 319 11.26 12.65 -28.71
CA GLN A 319 12.57 12.24 -28.20
C GLN A 319 12.64 10.73 -27.94
N ASN A 320 11.62 9.98 -28.37
CA ASN A 320 11.49 8.55 -28.14
C ASN A 320 11.36 8.18 -26.65
N GLN A 321 10.94 9.13 -25.80
CA GLN A 321 10.56 8.85 -24.41
C GLN A 321 9.13 8.34 -24.36
N ARG A 322 8.92 7.28 -23.59
CA ARG A 322 7.60 6.68 -23.39
C ARG A 322 6.69 7.61 -22.60
N ILE A 323 5.55 7.96 -23.20
CA ILE A 323 4.45 8.70 -22.57
C ILE A 323 3.50 7.70 -21.89
N ALA A 324 3.00 6.71 -22.63
CA ALA A 324 2.00 5.77 -22.13
C ALA A 324 2.02 4.44 -22.89
N GLN A 325 1.51 3.40 -22.26
CA GLN A 325 1.15 2.12 -22.87
C GLN A 325 -0.37 1.97 -22.83
N ILE A 326 -0.96 1.62 -23.98
CA ILE A 326 -2.42 1.58 -24.15
C ILE A 326 -2.83 0.20 -24.65
N TYR A 327 -3.80 -0.43 -23.98
CA TYR A 327 -4.39 -1.69 -24.41
C TYR A 327 -5.83 -1.82 -23.88
N ALA A 328 -6.61 -2.74 -24.44
CA ALA A 328 -7.98 -3.02 -24.00
C ALA A 328 -8.04 -4.38 -23.28
N LEU A 329 -8.90 -4.50 -22.28
CA LEU A 329 -9.23 -5.77 -21.64
C LEU A 329 -10.39 -6.46 -22.37
N PRO A 330 -10.65 -7.76 -22.11
CA PRO A 330 -11.75 -8.48 -22.74
C PRO A 330 -13.13 -7.82 -22.57
N SER A 331 -13.35 -7.11 -21.46
CA SER A 331 -14.57 -6.33 -21.16
C SER A 331 -14.72 -5.04 -21.96
N GLY A 332 -13.70 -4.65 -22.72
CA GLY A 332 -13.64 -3.38 -23.46
C GLY A 332 -13.21 -2.19 -22.60
N GLU A 333 -12.91 -2.42 -21.33
CA GLU A 333 -12.13 -1.52 -20.49
C GLU A 333 -10.79 -1.20 -21.18
N VAL A 334 -10.35 0.04 -21.10
CA VAL A 334 -9.08 0.52 -21.64
C VAL A 334 -8.13 0.82 -20.51
N ILE A 335 -6.94 0.22 -20.57
CA ILE A 335 -5.84 0.52 -19.68
C ILE A 335 -4.92 1.56 -20.34
N VAL A 336 -4.61 2.61 -19.59
CA VAL A 336 -3.56 3.59 -19.92
C VAL A 336 -2.53 3.56 -18.80
N ASN A 337 -1.41 2.90 -19.05
CA ASN A 337 -0.30 2.79 -18.10
C ASN A 337 0.75 3.86 -18.40
N MET A 338 1.04 4.71 -17.41
CA MET A 338 2.03 5.80 -17.49
C MET A 338 3.09 5.57 -16.41
N PRO A 339 3.99 4.58 -16.59
CA PRO A 339 4.93 4.18 -15.54
C PRO A 339 5.89 5.31 -15.16
N ASN A 340 6.33 6.11 -16.13
CA ASN A 340 7.20 7.28 -15.89
C ASN A 340 6.52 8.36 -15.05
N HIS A 341 5.18 8.42 -15.07
CA HIS A 341 4.35 9.32 -14.27
C HIS A 341 3.75 8.65 -13.03
N GLY A 342 4.02 7.35 -12.79
CA GLY A 342 3.54 6.61 -11.63
C GLY A 342 2.02 6.49 -11.57
N LEU A 343 1.35 6.41 -12.72
CA LEU A 343 -0.10 6.32 -12.83
C LEU A 343 -0.51 5.16 -13.74
N ARG A 344 -1.59 4.48 -13.36
CA ARG A 344 -2.28 3.50 -14.20
C ARG A 344 -3.77 3.79 -14.15
N LEU A 345 -4.37 3.99 -15.31
CA LEU A 345 -5.81 4.23 -15.44
C LEU A 345 -6.50 3.01 -16.04
N ASN A 346 -7.69 2.73 -15.53
CA ASN A 346 -8.63 1.77 -16.11
C ASN A 346 -9.96 2.49 -16.36
N TYR A 347 -10.44 2.49 -17.61
CA TYR A 347 -11.58 3.30 -18.05
C TYR A 347 -12.48 2.53 -19.03
N ASP A 348 -13.79 2.54 -18.82
CA ASP A 348 -14.75 1.79 -19.64
C ASP A 348 -15.77 2.65 -20.41
N GLY A 349 -15.59 3.97 -20.42
CA GLY A 349 -16.58 4.91 -20.99
C GLY A 349 -17.55 5.51 -19.97
N SER A 350 -17.82 4.79 -18.88
CA SER A 350 -18.76 5.22 -17.84
C SER A 350 -18.08 5.53 -16.52
N ARG A 351 -16.98 4.85 -16.21
CA ARG A 351 -16.24 4.97 -14.96
C ARG A 351 -14.74 4.99 -15.21
N VAL A 352 -14.00 5.54 -14.25
CA VAL A 352 -12.54 5.55 -14.25
C VAL A 352 -11.99 5.14 -12.89
N GLN A 353 -11.01 4.24 -12.91
CA GLN A 353 -10.11 3.96 -11.79
C GLN A 353 -8.76 4.59 -12.07
N VAL A 354 -8.22 5.33 -11.10
CA VAL A 354 -6.89 5.91 -11.14
C VAL A 354 -6.07 5.26 -10.05
N GLN A 355 -5.06 4.48 -10.43
CA GLN A 355 -4.07 3.97 -9.51
C GLN A 355 -2.85 4.89 -9.51
N ALA A 356 -2.38 5.28 -8.32
CA ALA A 356 -1.26 6.21 -8.17
C ALA A 356 -0.18 5.62 -7.24
N THR A 357 1.08 5.79 -7.59
CA THR A 357 2.19 5.36 -6.72
C THR A 357 2.41 6.33 -5.55
N ASP A 358 3.20 5.89 -4.56
CA ASP A 358 3.52 6.67 -3.35
C ASP A 358 4.17 8.03 -3.62
N ARG A 359 4.67 8.25 -4.86
CA ARG A 359 5.18 9.54 -5.32
C ARG A 359 4.17 10.67 -5.15
N PHE A 360 2.86 10.39 -5.16
CA PHE A 360 1.82 11.39 -4.99
C PHE A 360 1.36 11.58 -3.53
N ARG A 361 1.86 10.79 -2.57
CA ARG A 361 1.47 10.89 -1.16
C ARG A 361 1.64 12.31 -0.63
N ASP A 362 0.62 12.81 0.08
CA ASP A 362 0.49 14.17 0.62
C ASP A 362 0.51 15.31 -0.42
N GLY A 363 0.53 14.95 -1.71
CA GLY A 363 0.71 15.86 -2.84
C GLY A 363 -0.41 15.78 -3.87
N VAL A 364 -1.63 15.43 -3.46
CA VAL A 364 -2.80 15.37 -4.34
C VAL A 364 -3.87 16.37 -3.91
N ARG A 365 -4.51 17.02 -4.87
CA ARG A 365 -5.79 17.71 -4.72
C ARG A 365 -6.75 17.23 -5.80
N GLY A 366 -8.04 17.40 -5.59
CA GLY A 366 -9.09 16.93 -6.49
C GLY A 366 -10.07 16.00 -5.80
N LEU A 367 -11.03 15.51 -6.57
CA LEU A 367 -12.05 14.55 -6.13
C LEU A 367 -11.47 13.23 -5.61
N CYS A 368 -10.22 12.90 -5.96
CA CYS A 368 -9.48 11.76 -5.40
C CYS A 368 -8.96 11.97 -3.97
N GLY A 369 -9.20 13.13 -3.39
CA GLY A 369 -8.89 13.45 -2.00
C GLY A 369 -7.47 13.95 -1.79
N SER A 370 -6.94 13.67 -0.60
CA SER A 370 -5.67 14.24 -0.13
C SER A 370 -4.48 13.29 -0.25
N PHE A 371 -4.76 11.99 -0.34
CA PHE A 371 -3.79 10.90 -0.40
C PHE A 371 -2.77 10.96 0.76
N THR A 372 -3.27 11.05 1.99
CA THR A 372 -2.43 11.06 3.21
C THR A 372 -2.46 9.72 3.94
N GLY A 373 -3.40 8.84 3.58
CA GLY A 373 -3.78 7.65 4.34
C GLY A 373 -4.91 7.90 5.34
N GLU A 374 -5.39 9.14 5.49
CA GLU A 374 -6.43 9.52 6.45
C GLU A 374 -7.71 10.02 5.75
N LYS A 375 -8.79 9.23 5.82
CA LYS A 375 -10.12 9.62 5.27
C LYS A 375 -10.65 10.96 5.81
N ALA A 376 -10.22 11.37 7.00
CA ALA A 376 -10.66 12.62 7.62
C ALA A 376 -10.17 13.85 6.83
N THR A 377 -9.06 13.74 6.11
CA THR A 377 -8.46 14.87 5.36
C THR A 377 -8.89 14.92 3.90
N ASP A 378 -9.59 13.90 3.41
CA ASP A 378 -9.87 13.73 1.99
C ASP A 378 -10.79 14.78 1.38
N PHE A 379 -11.69 15.38 2.16
CA PHE A 379 -12.52 16.48 1.67
C PHE A 379 -11.80 17.82 1.76
N ILE A 380 -10.52 17.83 1.38
CA ILE A 380 -9.71 19.04 1.28
C ILE A 380 -10.09 19.80 0.01
N THR A 381 -10.36 21.10 0.15
CA THR A 381 -10.68 22.00 -0.97
C THR A 381 -9.40 22.56 -1.60
N PRO A 382 -9.50 23.21 -2.78
CA PRO A 382 -8.37 23.92 -3.37
C PRO A 382 -7.75 24.99 -2.46
N ARG A 383 -8.51 25.51 -1.49
CA ARG A 383 -8.04 26.49 -0.48
C ARG A 383 -7.38 25.83 0.74
N ASN A 384 -7.06 24.53 0.67
CA ASN A 384 -6.43 23.76 1.74
C ASN A 384 -7.23 23.71 3.06
N CYS A 385 -8.56 23.78 2.99
CA CYS A 385 -9.42 23.55 4.15
C CYS A 385 -10.33 22.34 3.95
N ILE A 386 -10.77 21.70 5.03
CA ILE A 386 -11.59 20.49 4.97
C ILE A 386 -13.06 20.87 5.11
N VAL A 387 -13.90 20.30 4.24
CA VAL A 387 -15.36 20.45 4.31
C VAL A 387 -15.99 19.13 4.77
N ARG A 388 -17.20 19.22 5.33
CA ARG A 388 -17.88 18.04 5.89
C ARG A 388 -18.75 17.33 4.86
N GLU A 389 -19.46 18.10 4.05
CA GLU A 389 -20.43 17.58 3.09
C GLU A 389 -19.77 17.22 1.75
N ALA A 390 -20.19 16.09 1.17
CA ALA A 390 -19.67 15.65 -0.12
C ALA A 390 -20.05 16.58 -1.28
N LYS A 391 -21.28 17.10 -1.27
CA LYS A 391 -21.78 18.05 -2.31
C LYS A 391 -20.89 19.31 -2.40
N ASP A 392 -20.47 19.78 -1.24
CA ASP A 392 -19.66 20.98 -1.04
C ASP A 392 -18.24 20.75 -1.53
N PHE A 393 -17.67 19.59 -1.18
CA PHE A 393 -16.39 19.12 -1.68
C PHE A 393 -16.38 19.03 -3.21
N VAL A 394 -17.37 18.37 -3.81
CA VAL A 394 -17.46 18.19 -5.26
C VAL A 394 -17.56 19.54 -5.99
N ALA A 395 -18.41 20.44 -5.50
CA ALA A 395 -18.59 21.77 -6.08
C ALA A 395 -17.28 22.58 -6.12
N THR A 396 -16.42 22.45 -5.11
CA THR A 396 -15.14 23.19 -5.05
C THR A 396 -14.15 22.82 -6.15
N TYR A 397 -14.34 21.69 -6.83
CA TYR A 397 -13.48 21.20 -7.91
C TYR A 397 -14.10 21.33 -9.31
N SER A 398 -15.26 21.99 -9.44
CA SER A 398 -15.86 22.34 -10.74
C SER A 398 -15.08 23.46 -11.43
N LEU A 399 -14.82 23.31 -12.72
CA LEU A 399 -14.19 24.31 -13.60
C LEU A 399 -15.22 25.12 -14.40
N SER A 400 -16.52 25.01 -14.09
CA SER A 400 -17.58 25.75 -14.79
C SER A 400 -17.48 27.27 -14.56
N SER A 401 -17.69 28.05 -15.62
CA SER A 401 -17.62 29.52 -15.62
C SER A 401 -18.84 30.18 -14.95
N ASN A 402 -19.97 29.48 -14.83
CA ASN A 402 -21.23 29.99 -14.28
C ASN A 402 -21.34 29.81 -12.75
N ASN A 403 -20.25 29.98 -12.04
CA ASN A 403 -20.13 29.54 -10.66
C ASN A 403 -20.76 30.55 -9.67
N ARG A 404 -22.10 30.61 -9.62
CA ARG A 404 -22.84 31.35 -8.59
C ARG A 404 -22.62 30.76 -7.19
N ASP A 405 -22.25 29.47 -7.07
CA ASP A 405 -21.95 28.81 -5.79
C ASP A 405 -20.54 29.09 -5.25
N ASN A 406 -19.59 29.54 -6.09
CA ASN A 406 -18.29 30.05 -5.60
C ASN A 406 -18.43 31.26 -4.65
N SER A 407 -19.56 31.97 -4.72
CA SER A 407 -19.89 33.09 -3.81
C SER A 407 -20.34 32.62 -2.42
N ARG A 408 -20.83 31.38 -2.27
CA ARG A 408 -21.09 30.76 -0.95
C ARG A 408 -19.83 30.17 -0.36
N LEU A 409 -18.97 29.62 -1.23
CA LEU A 409 -17.65 29.11 -0.86
C LEU A 409 -16.66 30.21 -0.45
N SER A 410 -16.93 31.50 -0.70
CA SER A 410 -16.08 32.62 -0.29
C SER A 410 -16.20 33.04 1.18
N ASN A 411 -17.21 32.57 1.90
CA ASN A 411 -17.34 32.86 3.34
C ASN A 411 -16.47 31.90 4.16
N GLN A 412 -15.67 32.45 5.08
CA GLN A 412 -14.74 31.73 5.95
C GLN A 412 -15.44 30.69 6.86
N ASP A 413 -16.76 30.76 7.01
CA ASP A 413 -17.58 29.84 7.82
C ASP A 413 -17.72 28.43 7.22
N PHE A 414 -17.29 28.22 5.97
CA PHE A 414 -17.42 26.94 5.27
C PHE A 414 -16.31 25.93 5.59
N CYS A 415 -15.19 26.40 6.12
CA CYS A 415 -14.05 25.56 6.45
C CYS A 415 -14.24 24.98 7.85
N ALA A 416 -14.42 23.66 7.97
CA ALA A 416 -14.28 23.03 9.26
C ALA A 416 -12.80 23.16 9.68
N PRO A 417 -12.50 23.66 10.90
CA PRO A 417 -11.13 23.65 11.39
C PRO A 417 -10.61 22.20 11.34
N LYS A 418 -9.37 22.03 10.87
CA LYS A 418 -8.67 20.74 10.95
C LYS A 418 -8.71 20.31 12.42
N ARG A 419 -9.57 19.35 12.78
CA ARG A 419 -9.51 18.72 14.10
C ARG A 419 -8.21 17.93 14.14
N GLN A 420 -7.13 18.57 14.57
CA GLN A 420 -5.93 17.85 14.95
C GLN A 420 -6.24 17.12 16.24
N VAL A 421 -6.68 15.87 16.15
CA VAL A 421 -6.73 15.00 17.33
C VAL A 421 -5.29 14.68 17.69
N GLN A 422 -4.74 15.42 18.64
CA GLN A 422 -3.40 15.16 19.17
C GLN A 422 -3.51 14.26 20.39
N PHE A 423 -2.93 13.07 20.31
CA PHE A 423 -2.78 12.17 21.46
C PHE A 423 -1.52 12.55 22.24
N GLN A 424 -1.68 13.28 23.34
CA GLN A 424 -0.56 13.63 24.22
C GLN A 424 -0.25 12.49 25.21
N GLN A 425 1.02 12.34 25.60
CA GLN A 425 1.43 11.36 26.60
C GLN A 425 0.80 11.70 27.96
N VAL A 426 0.37 10.67 28.72
CA VAL A 426 -0.05 10.87 30.11
C VAL A 426 1.15 11.35 30.91
N ILE A 427 1.06 12.57 31.43
CA ILE A 427 2.01 13.04 32.44
C ILE A 427 1.71 12.23 33.70
N ASN A 428 2.58 11.28 34.03
CA ASN A 428 2.54 10.62 35.32
C ASN A 428 3.03 11.63 36.37
N GLU A 429 2.28 11.84 37.45
CA GLU A 429 2.55 12.84 38.49
C GLU A 429 3.98 12.74 39.05
N LYS A 430 4.60 11.56 39.00
CA LYS A 430 5.99 11.34 39.42
C LYS A 430 7.08 12.04 38.59
N ASN A 431 6.78 12.54 37.39
CA ASN A 431 7.75 13.24 36.53
C ASN A 431 7.64 14.77 36.60
N ILE A 432 6.75 15.31 37.44
CA ILE A 432 6.58 16.74 37.65
C ILE A 432 7.61 17.19 38.69
N GLY A 433 8.86 17.37 38.26
CA GLY A 433 9.91 17.84 39.17
C GLY A 433 11.07 18.58 38.51
N ARG A 434 11.14 18.64 37.17
CA ARG A 434 12.28 19.27 36.49
C ARG A 434 11.80 20.29 35.46
N TRP A 435 12.09 21.56 35.74
CA TRP A 435 11.95 22.72 34.84
C TRP A 435 12.49 22.47 33.42
N ALA A 436 13.50 21.60 33.27
CA ALA A 436 14.07 21.22 31.99
C ALA A 436 13.08 20.44 31.08
N ASP A 437 12.16 19.66 31.64
CA ASP A 437 11.25 18.80 30.87
C ASP A 437 10.02 19.57 30.37
N ALA A 438 9.55 20.57 31.11
CA ALA A 438 8.48 21.44 30.65
C ALA A 438 8.91 22.37 29.48
N LYS A 439 10.20 22.74 29.43
CA LYS A 439 10.78 23.51 28.32
C LYS A 439 10.87 22.69 27.04
N ARG A 440 11.04 21.36 27.15
CA ARG A 440 10.99 20.41 26.01
C ARG A 440 9.57 20.19 25.48
N LEU A 441 8.55 20.34 26.31
CA LEU A 441 7.15 20.06 25.97
C LEU A 441 6.34 21.32 25.57
N ASN A 442 6.98 22.50 25.55
CA ASN A 442 6.38 23.78 25.14
C ASN A 442 5.14 24.19 25.98
N LEU A 443 5.15 23.87 27.28
CA LEU A 443 4.05 24.10 28.24
C LEU A 443 4.28 25.35 29.11
N GLN A 444 4.93 26.38 28.58
CA GLN A 444 5.35 27.56 29.36
C GLN A 444 4.19 28.31 30.03
N GLY A 445 3.00 28.31 29.40
CA GLY A 445 1.80 28.95 29.96
C GLY A 445 1.04 28.12 31.01
N LEU A 446 1.37 26.84 31.19
CA LEU A 446 0.66 25.92 32.09
C LEU A 446 1.30 25.77 33.47
N TRP A 447 2.50 26.33 33.69
CA TRP A 447 3.20 26.24 34.98
C TRP A 447 2.49 26.98 36.12
N GLY A 448 1.79 28.09 35.82
CA GLY A 448 1.07 28.86 36.83
C GLY A 448 -0.17 28.15 37.40
N PHE A 449 -0.69 27.13 36.73
CA PHE A 449 -1.92 26.44 37.10
C PHE A 449 -1.74 25.30 38.11
N PHE A 450 -0.55 24.70 38.18
CA PHE A 450 -0.28 23.55 39.07
C PHE A 450 0.33 23.91 40.42
N ASN A 451 0.58 25.20 40.68
CA ASN A 451 1.25 25.66 41.90
C ASN A 451 0.35 26.52 42.82
N LYS A 452 -0.97 26.39 42.66
CA LYS A 452 -1.93 26.86 43.66
C LYS A 452 -2.41 25.66 44.46
N ASN A 453 -1.63 25.30 45.47
CA ASN A 453 -2.19 24.66 46.64
C ASN A 453 -1.93 25.58 47.82
N ASP A 454 -3.04 25.87 48.48
CA ASP A 454 -3.16 26.51 49.77
C ASP A 454 -2.24 25.82 50.79
N ASP A 455 -1.39 26.61 51.44
CA ASP A 455 -0.87 26.38 52.79
C ASP A 455 -0.36 27.75 53.26
N ASP A 456 -1.31 28.64 53.59
CA ASP A 456 -1.07 29.70 54.58
C ASP A 456 -1.03 29.05 55.97
N ASP A 457 -0.20 29.62 56.84
CA ASP A 457 -0.01 29.34 58.27
C ASP A 457 0.97 28.22 58.68
N ASN A 458 2.27 28.50 58.54
CA ASN A 458 3.05 28.82 59.75
C ASN A 458 4.41 29.43 59.46
N SER A 459 4.64 30.60 60.07
CA SER A 459 5.90 31.31 60.12
C SER A 459 7.01 30.49 60.80
N SER A 460 8.21 30.49 60.23
CA SER A 460 9.42 30.83 60.99
C SER A 460 10.65 31.02 60.10
N ASN A 461 11.15 32.25 60.12
CA ASN A 461 12.55 32.69 60.02
C ASN A 461 13.61 31.73 59.45
N SER A 462 14.25 32.17 58.37
CA SER A 462 15.72 32.26 58.35
C SER A 462 16.18 33.29 57.31
N GLN A 463 16.97 34.22 57.80
CA GLN A 463 17.47 35.42 57.16
C GLN A 463 18.52 35.14 56.08
N ASN A 464 18.59 36.07 55.12
CA ASN A 464 19.78 36.67 54.49
C ASN A 464 21.10 35.88 54.53
N ASN A 465 21.71 35.69 53.35
CA ASN A 465 22.91 36.49 53.06
C ASN A 465 23.28 36.59 51.58
N SER A 466 23.60 37.83 51.21
CA SER A 466 24.21 38.32 49.99
C SER A 466 25.72 38.02 49.92
N GLY A 467 26.25 37.83 48.71
CA GLY A 467 27.70 37.83 48.44
C GLY A 467 28.03 37.40 47.00
N ASN A 468 27.94 38.27 45.98
CA ASN A 468 28.97 39.19 45.48
C ASN A 468 30.03 38.54 44.53
N LYS A 469 29.83 38.82 43.23
CA LYS A 469 30.78 39.31 42.20
C LYS A 469 31.98 38.48 41.67
N ASN A 470 32.07 38.59 40.33
CA ASN A 470 33.28 38.83 39.49
C ASN A 470 34.15 37.60 39.12
N ASN A 471 34.78 37.49 37.93
CA ASN A 471 34.77 38.19 36.64
C ASN A 471 35.70 37.38 35.69
N ARG A 472 35.44 37.46 34.36
CA ARG A 472 36.45 37.42 33.25
C ARG A 472 37.21 36.08 33.04
N ARG A 473 37.62 35.65 31.84
CA ARG A 473 37.85 36.25 30.52
C ARG A 473 38.08 35.08 29.52
N SER A 474 37.55 35.16 28.30
CA SER A 474 38.08 34.47 27.10
C SER A 474 39.46 35.08 26.71
N PRO A 475 40.29 34.55 25.75
CA PRO A 475 39.88 34.22 24.37
C PRO A 475 40.70 33.17 23.55
N ARG A 476 40.07 32.76 22.43
CA ARG A 476 40.54 32.49 21.04
C ARG A 476 41.96 31.95 20.76
N HIS A 477 41.99 30.88 19.93
CA HIS A 477 42.51 30.76 18.55
C HIS A 477 42.52 29.23 18.21
N GLY A 478 42.39 28.69 17.00
CA GLY A 478 42.45 29.18 15.62
C GLY A 478 43.21 28.15 14.77
N ASN A 479 42.64 27.74 13.62
CA ASN A 479 43.25 27.01 12.47
C ASN A 479 43.58 25.51 12.64
N ASN A 480 43.77 24.70 11.58
CA ASN A 480 43.23 24.51 10.21
C ASN A 480 43.98 23.28 9.61
N SER A 481 43.54 22.77 8.44
CA SER A 481 44.19 21.76 7.56
C SER A 481 44.02 20.28 7.98
N GLN A 482 43.31 19.42 7.23
CA GLN A 482 43.48 18.89 5.86
C GLN A 482 44.48 17.73 5.73
N ASN A 483 43.95 16.61 5.21
CA ASN A 483 44.58 15.56 4.40
C ASN A 483 45.71 14.74 5.06
N SER A 484 45.92 13.45 4.79
CA SER A 484 45.45 12.52 3.76
C SER A 484 45.95 11.11 4.11
N ASN A 485 45.17 10.11 3.68
CA ASN A 485 45.51 8.80 3.11
C ASN A 485 46.58 7.85 3.71
N GLU A 486 46.19 6.58 3.52
CA GLU A 486 46.98 5.40 3.16
C GLU A 486 47.45 4.45 4.27
N ASN A 487 46.69 3.35 4.35
CA ASN A 487 47.14 1.95 4.26
C ASN A 487 48.57 1.64 4.71
N ASP A 488 48.70 0.77 5.71
CA ASP A 488 49.42 -0.47 5.44
C ASP A 488 49.07 -1.63 6.38
N SER A 489 49.49 -2.79 5.93
CA SER A 489 48.93 -4.12 6.14
C SER A 489 49.79 -4.95 7.11
N ASN A 490 49.22 -6.05 7.60
CA ASN A 490 49.90 -7.25 8.16
C ASN A 490 50.49 -7.08 9.58
N ASN A 491 50.56 -8.08 10.47
CA ASN A 491 50.40 -9.53 10.36
C ASN A 491 50.28 -10.17 11.77
N GLN A 492 49.66 -11.36 11.82
CA GLN A 492 50.02 -12.54 12.65
C GLN A 492 49.85 -12.49 14.19
N ASN A 493 48.92 -13.29 14.74
CA ASN A 493 49.12 -14.64 15.35
C ASN A 493 49.90 -14.56 16.69
N SER A 494 49.52 -15.18 17.81
CA SER A 494 48.75 -16.40 18.03
C SER A 494 48.57 -16.63 19.55
N ASN A 495 47.52 -17.37 19.88
CA ASN A 495 47.45 -18.42 20.91
C ASN A 495 47.22 -18.13 22.41
N GLU A 496 46.28 -18.96 22.90
CA GLU A 496 46.24 -19.68 24.19
C GLU A 496 45.45 -19.11 25.38
N ASN A 497 44.18 -19.54 25.42
CA ASN A 497 43.58 -20.36 26.48
C ASN A 497 44.10 -20.19 27.92
N ASN A 498 43.22 -19.72 28.81
CA ASN A 498 42.97 -20.47 30.04
C ASN A 498 41.54 -20.25 30.59
N ARG A 499 40.89 -21.37 30.89
CA ARG A 499 39.59 -21.50 31.56
C ARG A 499 39.82 -21.65 33.08
N ASN A 500 39.03 -20.93 33.88
CA ASN A 500 38.20 -21.43 35.00
C ASN A 500 38.03 -20.30 36.04
N ASN A 501 36.84 -19.74 36.29
CA ASN A 501 35.58 -20.27 36.86
C ASN A 501 35.51 -20.02 38.38
N GLN A 502 34.60 -19.13 38.82
CA GLN A 502 33.58 -19.30 39.88
C GLN A 502 33.21 -18.02 40.67
N GLY A 503 31.89 -17.81 40.82
CA GLY A 503 31.23 -17.05 41.91
C GLY A 503 30.61 -15.69 41.51
N SER A 504 29.48 -15.63 40.77
CA SER A 504 28.08 -15.55 41.26
C SER A 504 27.74 -14.27 42.08
N ASP A 505 27.05 -13.30 41.46
CA ASP A 505 25.61 -13.05 41.71
C ASP A 505 25.06 -11.80 41.00
N GLU A 506 23.94 -12.03 40.32
CA GLU A 506 22.79 -11.16 40.04
C GLU A 506 22.96 -9.62 40.00
N ASN A 507 22.81 -9.05 38.79
CA ASN A 507 21.75 -8.03 38.61
C ASN A 507 21.28 -7.96 37.14
N ASN A 508 20.03 -8.37 36.98
CA ASN A 508 19.30 -8.60 35.74
C ASN A 508 18.45 -7.37 35.40
N LYS A 509 18.24 -7.15 34.09
CA LYS A 509 17.00 -6.64 33.47
C LYS A 509 16.43 -5.29 33.95
N ASN A 510 16.55 -4.29 33.08
CA ASN A 510 15.49 -3.30 32.87
C ASN A 510 15.39 -2.94 31.38
N ASN A 511 14.90 -3.89 30.58
CA ASN A 511 14.31 -3.59 29.29
C ASN A 511 12.81 -3.83 29.44
N GLN A 512 12.09 -2.79 29.88
CA GLN A 512 10.63 -2.83 30.00
C GLN A 512 10.03 -3.19 28.64
N GLN A 513 9.43 -4.37 28.55
CA GLN A 513 8.51 -4.73 27.48
C GLN A 513 7.45 -3.62 27.35
N ARG A 514 7.49 -2.86 26.26
CA ARG A 514 6.39 -1.96 25.91
C ARG A 514 5.15 -2.83 25.66
N GLY A 515 4.13 -2.71 26.51
CA GLY A 515 2.87 -3.42 26.35
C GLY A 515 2.18 -3.12 25.01
N SER A 516 1.17 -3.91 24.64
CA SER A 516 0.41 -3.76 23.38
C SER A 516 -0.45 -2.48 23.32
N SER A 517 -0.72 -1.87 24.47
CA SER A 517 -1.45 -0.61 24.59
C SER A 517 -0.77 0.37 25.55
N SER A 518 -0.97 1.66 25.34
CA SER A 518 -0.67 2.74 26.27
C SER A 518 -1.94 3.52 26.58
N HIS A 519 -2.01 4.15 27.75
CA HIS A 519 -3.08 5.10 28.04
C HIS A 519 -2.59 6.50 27.69
N ARG A 520 -3.41 7.28 26.99
CA ARG A 520 -3.13 8.67 26.55
C ARG A 520 -4.30 9.58 26.81
N LEU A 521 -4.05 10.85 27.13
CA LEU A 521 -5.13 11.84 27.19
C LEU A 521 -5.53 12.19 25.76
N MET A 522 -6.83 12.14 25.49
CA MET A 522 -7.38 12.61 24.23
C MET A 522 -7.58 14.11 24.36
N VAL A 523 -6.94 14.87 23.47
CA VAL A 523 -7.09 16.33 23.39
C VAL A 523 -7.86 16.66 22.12
N VAL A 524 -8.91 17.45 22.25
CA VAL A 524 -9.77 17.90 21.15
C VAL A 524 -9.98 19.40 21.28
N GLU A 525 -9.81 20.12 20.19
CA GLU A 525 -10.14 21.54 20.13
C GLU A 525 -11.63 21.71 19.79
N GLN A 526 -12.38 22.37 20.67
CA GLN A 526 -13.79 22.73 20.46
C GLN A 526 -13.94 24.26 20.55
N GLY A 527 -14.18 24.91 19.41
CA GLY A 527 -14.23 26.36 19.35
C GLY A 527 -12.86 26.98 19.64
N ASN A 528 -12.78 27.89 20.62
CA ASN A 528 -11.54 28.52 21.10
C ASN A 528 -10.99 27.84 22.38
N GLN A 529 -11.51 26.67 22.73
CA GLN A 529 -11.14 25.93 23.94
C GLN A 529 -10.49 24.60 23.59
N LEU A 530 -9.48 24.24 24.39
CA LEU A 530 -8.76 22.99 24.27
C LEU A 530 -9.32 22.02 25.33
N CYS A 531 -10.14 21.08 24.89
CA CYS A 531 -10.80 20.11 25.75
C CYS A 531 -9.95 18.84 25.90
N PHE A 532 -9.86 18.29 27.10
CA PHE A 532 -9.12 17.06 27.35
C PHE A 532 -9.98 16.00 28.05
N SER A 533 -9.77 14.73 27.69
CA SER A 533 -10.46 13.62 28.34
C SER A 533 -10.15 13.61 29.83
N THR A 534 -11.17 13.57 30.68
CA THR A 534 -11.02 13.46 32.15
C THR A 534 -10.37 12.14 32.60
N LYS A 535 -10.33 11.14 31.72
CA LYS A 535 -9.68 9.85 31.96
C LYS A 535 -8.78 9.50 30.78
N ALA A 536 -7.64 8.91 31.07
CA ALA A 536 -6.74 8.43 30.04
C ALA A 536 -7.42 7.31 29.21
N MET A 537 -7.31 7.42 27.89
CA MET A 537 -7.92 6.53 26.92
C MET A 537 -6.89 5.49 26.44
N PRO A 538 -7.28 4.21 26.30
CA PRO A 538 -6.37 3.20 25.75
C PRO A 538 -6.11 3.46 24.27
N GLN A 539 -4.84 3.47 23.89
CA GLN A 539 -4.34 3.59 22.52
C GLN A 539 -3.39 2.43 22.24
N CYS A 540 -3.55 1.78 21.08
CA CYS A 540 -2.59 0.76 20.66
C CYS A 540 -1.22 1.40 20.41
N ASN A 541 -0.17 0.76 20.92
CA ASN A 541 1.19 1.20 20.62
C ASN A 541 1.51 0.94 19.14
N GLN A 542 2.49 1.66 18.60
CA GLN A 542 2.87 1.57 17.18
C GLN A 542 3.15 0.09 16.80
N GLY A 543 2.43 -0.42 15.79
CA GLY A 543 2.49 -1.83 15.38
C GLY A 543 1.41 -2.75 15.97
N TYR A 544 0.57 -2.26 16.88
CA TYR A 544 -0.56 -3.00 17.46
C TYR A 544 -1.90 -2.39 16.99
N ARG A 545 -2.97 -3.21 16.94
CA ARG A 545 -4.33 -2.75 16.65
C ARG A 545 -5.34 -3.37 17.62
N ALA A 546 -6.42 -2.66 17.87
CA ALA A 546 -7.53 -3.18 18.66
C ALA A 546 -8.28 -4.24 17.84
N GLU A 547 -8.56 -5.38 18.46
CA GLU A 547 -9.33 -6.47 17.83
C GLU A 547 -10.82 -6.11 17.72
N ASN A 548 -11.33 -5.32 18.68
CA ASN A 548 -12.70 -4.81 18.72
C ASN A 548 -12.70 -3.32 19.09
N THR A 549 -13.68 -2.56 18.59
CA THR A 549 -13.89 -1.15 18.98
C THR A 549 -15.29 -0.98 19.55
N VAL A 550 -15.42 -0.18 20.59
CA VAL A 550 -16.69 0.13 21.25
C VAL A 550 -16.82 1.64 21.32
N GLU A 551 -17.97 2.16 20.90
CA GLU A 551 -18.27 3.58 20.99
C GLU A 551 -18.57 3.94 22.46
N LYS A 552 -17.83 4.93 22.99
CA LYS A 552 -17.98 5.35 24.39
C LYS A 552 -18.07 6.87 24.45
N LYS A 553 -19.09 7.36 25.17
CA LYS A 553 -19.16 8.78 25.55
C LYS A 553 -18.07 9.07 26.57
N VAL A 554 -17.12 9.93 26.22
CA VAL A 554 -16.02 10.36 27.08
C VAL A 554 -16.37 11.73 27.65
N ARG A 555 -16.25 11.89 28.97
CA ARG A 555 -16.37 13.21 29.61
C ARG A 555 -15.07 13.98 29.38
N ASP A 556 -15.19 15.16 28.82
CA ASP A 556 -14.14 16.14 28.62
C ASP A 556 -14.20 17.25 29.69
N HIS A 557 -13.07 17.91 29.90
CA HIS A 557 -12.95 19.16 30.65
C HIS A 557 -12.48 20.28 29.72
#